data_AF-A0A7S1PJR8-F1
#
_entry.id   AF-A0A7S1PJR8-F1
#
_cell.length_a   1.000
_cell.length_b   1.000
_cell.length_c   1.000
_cell.angle_alpha   90.00
_cell.angle_beta   90.00
_cell.angle_gamma   90.00
#
_symmetry.space_group_name_H-M   'P 1'
#
loop_
_entity.id
_entity.type
_entity.pdbx_description
1 polymer ?
#
loop_
_entity_poly.entity_id
_entity_poly.type
_entity_poly.pdbx_seq_one_letter_code
_entity_poly.pdbx_strand_id
1 'polypeptide(L)'
;PVVNGLPPGTLVEVIDLPGPGQKGCPPGVSKDLNGCLGQLLHYSAESEKFTVMMVDDGEYLDLNPTNVHAAPEDRIQKPGQGGNETSFDLVLGPRTQKQSIGEEVANCLSEKGFCVMKIIQAPENSVDTFAYLKSLEEDGKFGRLPQEIEEGHLGRGGRAKAMWVNPDEMGGTFLETNDSKLTGIAQIVMPFTEDVLGCPLLDRTPALACLSMTDTDEAEYDVPTATDEELTEYYETWYRSKLRLVQYFGPQQGTVVMTAKESAPFEGPQSEYRVTVGTNTLLLMREDALEYSYQEPENGEAGWMQCFLMMPGPSLSFDGDLAGDFTVLADKGQGPPPPSQETVAVVSIGIQCAANMYDHHKEWASYMGGTDGQLEVPFMRFDYHPYYSDEVDMPINTTFVKHCAVQEGIDMFDNRIFEISNMDSEAMCPQCRQVLEVGCLILHQRGITKKMCNTHPIHASVSVGCDKEEWLNMPGVPRSVATNNQLAITANRFNYIFNLKGGSYVCDTACSSSLVATHLGKVNLLERRWDPLEWHMAQGTNLSLTVGLLIGGCASHMLSPGGRCFTFNATANGYNRGDGTAGCMLKAGNMDDERWAFLRGTQMGQDGRSASLSAPNGPAQEKCIW
;
A
#
# COMPACT_ATOMS: atom_id res chain seq x y z
N PRO A 1 -2.78 9.34 -29.81
CA PRO A 1 -3.92 9.59 -30.72
C PRO A 1 -4.55 8.24 -31.08
N VAL A 2 -5.87 8.18 -31.24
CA VAL A 2 -6.53 6.97 -31.78
C VAL A 2 -6.31 6.98 -33.30
N VAL A 3 -5.65 5.96 -33.82
CA VAL A 3 -5.37 5.79 -35.26
C VAL A 3 -5.98 4.47 -35.69
N ASN A 4 -6.71 4.45 -36.81
CA ASN A 4 -7.48 3.29 -37.29
C ASN A 4 -8.47 2.74 -36.25
N GLY A 5 -8.99 3.58 -35.35
CA GLY A 5 -9.90 3.15 -34.27
C GLY A 5 -9.21 2.43 -33.11
N LEU A 6 -7.87 2.31 -33.12
CA LEU A 6 -7.10 1.62 -32.09
C LEU A 6 -6.52 2.63 -31.06
N PRO A 7 -7.02 2.67 -29.82
CA PRO A 7 -6.37 3.43 -28.75
C PRO A 7 -5.09 2.72 -28.25
N PRO A 8 -4.10 3.46 -27.73
CA PRO A 8 -2.98 2.86 -27.01
C PRO A 8 -3.45 1.95 -25.87
N GLY A 9 -2.79 0.81 -25.69
CA GLY A 9 -3.14 -0.24 -24.73
C GLY A 9 -3.99 -1.38 -25.32
N THR A 10 -4.55 -1.19 -26.52
CA THR A 10 -5.36 -2.21 -27.20
C THR A 10 -4.53 -3.45 -27.53
N LEU A 11 -5.11 -4.63 -27.34
CA LEU A 11 -4.55 -5.87 -27.83
C LEU A 11 -4.80 -5.99 -29.33
N VAL A 12 -3.72 -6.19 -30.08
CA VAL A 12 -3.71 -6.18 -31.54
C VAL A 12 -3.13 -7.48 -32.08
N GLU A 13 -3.49 -7.81 -33.32
CA GLU A 13 -2.92 -8.90 -34.09
C GLU A 13 -2.11 -8.32 -35.27
N VAL A 14 -0.98 -8.96 -35.56
CA VAL A 14 -0.16 -8.63 -36.72
C VAL A 14 -0.63 -9.45 -37.92
N ILE A 15 -0.95 -8.79 -39.04
CA ILE A 15 -1.36 -9.45 -40.28
C ILE A 15 -0.67 -8.84 -41.51
N ASP A 16 -0.63 -9.62 -42.60
CA ASP A 16 -0.05 -9.25 -43.90
C ASP A 16 1.39 -8.68 -43.81
N LEU A 17 2.16 -9.11 -42.82
CA LEU A 17 3.55 -8.68 -42.62
C LEU A 17 4.50 -9.55 -43.46
N PRO A 18 5.38 -8.96 -44.30
CA PRO A 18 6.37 -9.73 -45.03
C PRO A 18 7.34 -10.45 -44.08
N GLY A 19 7.55 -11.75 -44.31
CA GLY A 19 8.39 -12.59 -43.45
C GLY A 19 9.90 -12.25 -43.51
N PRO A 20 10.71 -12.81 -42.61
CA PRO A 20 12.15 -12.55 -42.56
C PRO A 20 12.84 -12.79 -43.92
N GLY A 21 13.65 -11.82 -44.37
CA GLY A 21 14.35 -11.88 -45.66
C GLY A 21 13.50 -11.53 -46.89
N GLN A 22 12.21 -11.23 -46.72
CA GLN A 22 11.37 -10.71 -47.81
C GLN A 22 11.50 -9.19 -47.96
N LYS A 23 11.33 -8.70 -49.20
CA LYS A 23 11.38 -7.27 -49.50
C LYS A 23 10.22 -6.54 -48.80
N GLY A 24 10.53 -5.61 -47.89
CA GLY A 24 9.53 -4.85 -47.12
C GLY A 24 9.30 -5.36 -45.69
N CYS A 25 9.99 -6.43 -45.28
CA CYS A 25 10.04 -6.88 -43.89
C CYS A 25 10.68 -5.78 -43.00
N PRO A 26 10.03 -5.36 -41.89
CA PRO A 26 10.60 -4.39 -40.98
C PRO A 26 11.92 -4.88 -40.35
N PRO A 27 12.88 -3.97 -40.05
CA PRO A 27 14.07 -4.33 -39.30
C PRO A 27 13.68 -4.85 -37.91
N GLY A 28 14.32 -5.95 -37.47
CA GLY A 28 14.07 -6.58 -36.18
C GLY A 28 13.18 -7.84 -36.23
N VAL A 29 12.44 -8.06 -37.32
CA VAL A 29 11.58 -9.24 -37.46
C VAL A 29 12.41 -10.50 -37.71
N SER A 30 12.49 -11.36 -36.70
CA SER A 30 13.29 -12.59 -36.69
C SER A 30 12.53 -13.85 -37.11
N LYS A 31 11.19 -13.83 -37.02
CA LYS A 31 10.27 -14.93 -37.33
C LYS A 31 9.03 -14.44 -38.09
N ASP A 32 8.19 -15.37 -38.57
CA ASP A 32 6.88 -15.00 -39.10
C ASP A 32 5.97 -14.57 -37.94
N LEU A 33 5.42 -13.36 -38.03
CA LEU A 33 4.59 -12.76 -36.97
C LEU A 33 3.12 -12.68 -37.37
N ASN A 34 2.76 -13.16 -38.56
CA ASN A 34 1.36 -13.14 -38.99
C ASN A 34 0.51 -14.04 -38.08
N GLY A 35 -0.47 -13.43 -37.42
CA GLY A 35 -1.33 -14.07 -36.42
C GLY A 35 -0.83 -13.93 -34.98
N CYS A 36 0.34 -13.34 -34.74
CA CYS A 36 0.85 -13.11 -33.39
C CYS A 36 0.17 -11.91 -32.74
N LEU A 37 -0.09 -12.01 -31.44
CA LEU A 37 -0.71 -10.95 -30.63
C LEU A 37 0.34 -10.00 -30.06
N GLY A 38 -0.02 -8.72 -29.91
CA GLY A 38 0.81 -7.69 -29.28
C GLY A 38 -0.03 -6.61 -28.60
N GLN A 39 0.57 -5.86 -27.68
CA GLN A 39 -0.05 -4.67 -27.11
C GLN A 39 0.41 -3.42 -27.86
N LEU A 40 -0.54 -2.63 -28.35
CA LEU A 40 -0.25 -1.35 -28.99
C LEU A 40 0.23 -0.33 -27.96
N LEU A 41 1.46 0.14 -28.06
CA LEU A 41 2.02 1.09 -27.07
C LEU A 41 1.75 2.55 -27.41
N HIS A 42 1.97 2.93 -28.67
CA HIS A 42 1.61 4.25 -29.21
C HIS A 42 1.72 4.29 -30.75
N TYR A 43 1.24 5.38 -31.33
CA TYR A 43 1.50 5.75 -32.72
C TYR A 43 2.47 6.93 -32.79
N SER A 44 3.52 6.81 -33.60
CA SER A 44 4.44 7.91 -33.91
C SER A 44 4.01 8.62 -35.18
N ALA A 45 3.70 9.92 -35.07
CA ALA A 45 3.35 10.73 -36.23
C ALA A 45 4.57 11.07 -37.12
N GLU A 46 5.79 10.98 -36.59
CA GLU A 46 7.02 11.26 -37.34
C GLU A 46 7.41 10.09 -38.24
N SER A 47 7.30 8.87 -37.74
CA SER A 47 7.61 7.66 -38.51
C SER A 47 6.38 7.03 -39.19
N GLU A 48 5.18 7.54 -38.91
CA GLU A 48 3.88 7.01 -39.37
C GLU A 48 3.67 5.52 -39.03
N LYS A 49 4.19 5.08 -37.88
CA LYS A 49 4.18 3.68 -37.44
C LYS A 49 3.56 3.49 -36.07
N PHE A 50 3.00 2.30 -35.87
CA PHE A 50 2.65 1.79 -34.55
C PHE A 50 3.83 1.08 -33.92
N THR A 51 4.09 1.39 -32.65
CA THR A 51 4.99 0.60 -31.82
C THR A 51 4.16 -0.42 -31.06
N VAL A 52 4.40 -1.70 -31.35
CA VAL A 52 3.70 -2.84 -30.76
C VAL A 52 4.72 -3.67 -29.97
N MET A 53 4.35 -4.08 -28.76
CA MET A 53 5.13 -5.03 -27.97
C MET A 53 4.45 -6.39 -28.01
N MET A 54 5.14 -7.41 -28.51
CA MET A 54 4.56 -8.73 -28.76
C MET A 54 4.28 -9.49 -27.46
N VAL A 55 3.18 -10.25 -27.40
CA VAL A 55 2.77 -10.99 -26.18
C VAL A 55 3.65 -12.21 -25.91
N ASP A 56 4.11 -12.90 -26.96
CA ASP A 56 4.91 -14.12 -26.87
C ASP A 56 6.31 -13.84 -26.28
N ASP A 57 7.10 -13.05 -26.99
CA ASP A 57 8.52 -12.82 -26.68
C ASP A 57 8.81 -11.43 -26.10
N GLY A 58 7.84 -10.51 -26.07
CA GLY A 58 8.04 -9.16 -25.59
C GLY A 58 8.87 -8.25 -26.52
N GLU A 59 9.12 -8.66 -27.77
CA GLU A 59 9.85 -7.83 -28.73
C GLU A 59 9.08 -6.55 -29.09
N TYR A 60 9.81 -5.45 -29.25
CA TYR A 60 9.28 -4.16 -29.72
C TYR A 60 9.41 -4.04 -31.22
N LEU A 61 8.30 -3.79 -31.91
CA LEU A 61 8.27 -3.66 -33.36
C LEU A 61 7.53 -2.42 -33.80
N ASP A 62 8.16 -1.68 -34.72
CA ASP A 62 7.55 -0.55 -35.41
C ASP A 62 6.91 -1.03 -36.71
N LEU A 63 5.59 -1.20 -36.67
CA LEU A 63 4.77 -1.77 -37.72
C LEU A 63 3.95 -0.69 -38.44
N ASN A 64 3.68 -0.90 -39.73
CA ASN A 64 2.78 -0.02 -40.46
C ASN A 64 1.35 -0.19 -39.94
N PRO A 65 0.53 0.88 -39.89
CA PRO A 65 -0.86 0.80 -39.44
C PRO A 65 -1.75 -0.18 -40.21
N THR A 66 -1.38 -0.56 -41.42
CA THR A 66 -2.09 -1.57 -42.23
C THR A 66 -1.83 -2.99 -41.78
N ASN A 67 -0.73 -3.24 -41.07
CA ASN A 67 -0.32 -4.56 -40.57
C ASN A 67 -0.80 -4.85 -39.15
N VAL A 68 -1.49 -3.90 -38.51
CA VAL A 68 -1.91 -3.98 -37.11
C VAL A 68 -3.42 -3.82 -37.03
N HIS A 69 -4.10 -4.86 -36.56
CA HIS A 69 -5.56 -4.90 -36.45
C HIS A 69 -5.96 -5.22 -35.02
N ALA A 70 -7.18 -4.87 -34.61
CA ALA A 70 -7.69 -5.30 -33.31
C ALA A 70 -7.67 -6.84 -33.25
N ALA A 71 -7.20 -7.40 -32.13
CA ALA A 71 -7.20 -8.84 -31.95
C ALA A 71 -8.65 -9.36 -32.07
N PRO A 72 -8.91 -10.40 -32.89
CA PRO A 72 -10.26 -10.94 -33.06
C PRO A 72 -10.80 -11.50 -31.74
N GLU A 73 -12.07 -11.21 -31.41
CA GLU A 73 -12.71 -11.71 -30.18
C GLU A 73 -12.76 -13.25 -30.12
N ASP A 74 -12.86 -13.91 -31.27
CA ASP A 74 -12.87 -15.38 -31.37
C ASP A 74 -11.49 -16.03 -31.22
N ARG A 75 -10.41 -15.24 -31.28
CA ARG A 75 -9.03 -15.70 -31.05
C ARG A 75 -8.60 -15.66 -29.59
N ILE A 76 -9.29 -14.89 -28.75
CA ILE A 76 -9.03 -14.85 -27.31
C ILE A 76 -10.11 -15.70 -26.65
N GLN A 77 -9.78 -16.95 -26.32
CA GLN A 77 -10.75 -17.86 -25.70
C GLN A 77 -11.02 -17.42 -24.26
N LYS A 78 -11.99 -16.52 -24.05
CA LYS A 78 -12.48 -16.15 -22.72
C LYS A 78 -13.68 -17.03 -22.29
N PRO A 79 -13.74 -17.46 -21.02
CA PRO A 79 -12.66 -17.40 -20.05
C PRO A 79 -11.51 -18.35 -20.43
N GLY A 80 -10.27 -17.90 -20.30
CA GLY A 80 -9.05 -18.65 -20.62
C GLY A 80 -9.06 -20.03 -19.97
N GLN A 81 -9.23 -21.07 -20.78
CA GLN A 81 -9.18 -22.46 -20.33
C GLN A 81 -7.79 -23.08 -20.52
N GLY A 82 -6.83 -22.40 -21.15
CA GLY A 82 -5.45 -22.91 -21.28
C GLY A 82 -4.40 -21.87 -21.69
N GLY A 83 -3.43 -21.56 -20.83
CA GLY A 83 -2.45 -20.44 -20.89
C GLY A 83 -1.44 -20.39 -22.03
N ASN A 84 -1.83 -20.77 -23.24
CA ASN A 84 -1.10 -20.55 -24.48
C ASN A 84 -1.31 -19.13 -25.04
N GLU A 85 -0.70 -18.81 -26.18
CA GLU A 85 -0.74 -17.48 -26.80
C GLU A 85 -2.14 -17.00 -27.21
N THR A 86 -3.12 -17.89 -27.30
CA THR A 86 -4.49 -17.57 -27.75
C THR A 86 -5.56 -17.85 -26.68
N SER A 87 -5.15 -18.27 -25.48
CA SER A 87 -6.09 -18.63 -24.42
C SER A 87 -5.55 -18.17 -23.07
N PHE A 88 -5.90 -16.93 -22.74
CA PHE A 88 -5.63 -16.28 -21.46
C PHE A 88 -6.79 -15.29 -21.17
N ASP A 89 -6.95 -14.88 -19.93
CA ASP A 89 -7.98 -13.93 -19.53
C ASP A 89 -7.52 -12.48 -19.73
N LEU A 90 -6.26 -12.20 -19.37
CA LEU A 90 -5.73 -10.84 -19.28
C LEU A 90 -4.30 -10.73 -19.79
N VAL A 91 -3.92 -9.50 -20.15
CA VAL A 91 -2.56 -9.13 -20.51
C VAL A 91 -2.07 -8.06 -19.54
N LEU A 92 -0.91 -8.29 -18.95
CA LEU A 92 -0.17 -7.36 -18.10
C LEU A 92 1.01 -6.80 -18.89
N GLY A 93 0.81 -5.67 -19.58
CA GLY A 93 1.86 -4.97 -20.33
C GLY A 93 2.09 -3.52 -19.88
N PRO A 94 2.99 -2.78 -20.55
CA PRO A 94 3.36 -1.41 -20.16
C PRO A 94 2.20 -0.38 -20.18
N ARG A 95 1.09 -0.69 -20.87
CA ARG A 95 -0.09 0.18 -20.97
C ARG A 95 -1.29 -0.32 -20.15
N THR A 96 -1.05 -1.20 -19.20
CA THR A 96 -2.09 -1.76 -18.33
C THR A 96 -2.73 -0.70 -17.44
N GLN A 97 -4.07 -0.66 -17.40
CA GLN A 97 -4.83 0.19 -16.47
C GLN A 97 -5.14 -0.61 -15.21
N LYS A 98 -4.59 -0.19 -14.07
CA LYS A 98 -4.65 -0.94 -12.80
C LYS A 98 -6.08 -1.28 -12.37
N GLN A 99 -6.97 -0.29 -12.38
CA GLN A 99 -8.37 -0.47 -11.96
C GLN A 99 -9.10 -1.50 -12.81
N SER A 100 -8.97 -1.42 -14.15
CA SER A 100 -9.63 -2.36 -15.06
C SER A 100 -9.14 -3.79 -14.89
N ILE A 101 -7.85 -3.99 -14.59
CA ILE A 101 -7.32 -5.32 -14.28
C ILE A 101 -7.88 -5.85 -12.97
N GLY A 102 -7.91 -5.04 -11.92
CA GLY A 102 -8.44 -5.46 -10.62
C GLY A 102 -9.89 -5.95 -10.74
N GLU A 103 -10.74 -5.20 -11.44
CA GLU A 103 -12.15 -5.56 -11.71
C GLU A 103 -12.26 -6.85 -12.54
N GLU A 104 -11.50 -7.00 -13.62
CA GLU A 104 -11.58 -8.18 -14.49
C GLU A 104 -11.00 -9.44 -13.82
N VAL A 105 -9.97 -9.28 -12.98
CA VAL A 105 -9.46 -10.37 -12.13
C VAL A 105 -10.54 -10.82 -11.14
N ALA A 106 -11.20 -9.88 -10.46
CA ALA A 106 -12.29 -10.19 -9.54
C ALA A 106 -13.43 -10.93 -10.24
N ASN A 107 -13.80 -10.53 -11.46
CA ASN A 107 -14.77 -11.24 -12.30
C ASN A 107 -14.33 -12.68 -12.57
N CYS A 108 -13.09 -12.90 -13.03
CA CYS A 108 -12.56 -14.24 -13.28
C CYS A 108 -12.56 -15.12 -12.02
N LEU A 109 -12.16 -14.58 -10.87
CA LEU A 109 -12.17 -15.29 -9.59
C LEU A 109 -13.59 -15.63 -9.12
N SER A 110 -14.57 -14.78 -9.43
CA SER A 110 -15.98 -15.03 -9.11
C SER A 110 -16.60 -16.06 -10.03
N GLU A 111 -16.25 -16.08 -11.33
CA GLU A 111 -16.87 -16.97 -12.32
C GLU A 111 -16.28 -18.38 -12.32
N LYS A 112 -14.96 -18.51 -12.20
CA LYS A 112 -14.26 -19.81 -12.32
C LYS A 112 -13.20 -20.09 -11.25
N GLY A 113 -12.93 -19.14 -10.37
CA GLY A 113 -11.98 -19.31 -9.26
C GLY A 113 -10.51 -19.11 -9.61
N PHE A 114 -10.16 -18.80 -10.86
CA PHE A 114 -8.78 -18.51 -11.29
C PHE A 114 -8.74 -17.48 -12.43
N CYS A 115 -7.57 -16.89 -12.66
CA CYS A 115 -7.30 -15.95 -13.73
C CYS A 115 -5.91 -16.23 -14.34
N VAL A 116 -5.87 -16.44 -15.65
CA VAL A 116 -4.65 -16.67 -16.44
C VAL A 116 -4.24 -15.35 -17.11
N MET A 117 -3.03 -14.89 -16.85
CA MET A 117 -2.52 -13.63 -17.36
C MET A 117 -1.23 -13.85 -18.15
N LYS A 118 -1.06 -13.08 -19.24
CA LYS A 118 0.20 -12.98 -19.97
C LYS A 118 0.94 -11.71 -19.60
N ILE A 119 2.16 -11.85 -19.09
CA ILE A 119 3.03 -10.71 -18.76
C ILE A 119 3.82 -10.34 -20.01
N ILE A 120 3.60 -9.15 -20.54
CA ILE A 120 4.42 -8.62 -21.63
C ILE A 120 5.66 -7.97 -21.01
N GLN A 121 6.81 -8.61 -21.18
CA GLN A 121 8.10 -8.13 -20.68
C GLN A 121 9.21 -8.48 -21.68
N ALA A 122 10.30 -7.71 -21.68
CA ALA A 122 11.42 -7.96 -22.58
C ALA A 122 11.99 -9.39 -22.38
N PRO A 123 12.40 -10.08 -23.46
CA PRO A 123 12.71 -11.52 -23.42
C PRO A 123 13.84 -11.86 -22.45
N GLU A 124 14.87 -11.00 -22.39
CA GLU A 124 15.97 -11.04 -21.41
C GLU A 124 15.48 -11.22 -19.97
N ASN A 125 14.40 -10.55 -19.55
CA ASN A 125 13.90 -10.68 -18.17
C ASN A 125 13.44 -12.10 -17.83
N SER A 126 12.92 -12.85 -18.79
CA SER A 126 12.40 -14.20 -18.55
C SER A 126 13.49 -15.27 -18.67
N VAL A 127 14.34 -15.16 -19.70
CA VAL A 127 15.45 -16.08 -19.96
C VAL A 127 16.52 -15.94 -18.88
N ASP A 128 16.89 -14.70 -18.52
CA ASP A 128 17.92 -14.46 -17.52
C ASP A 128 17.44 -14.85 -16.12
N THR A 129 16.14 -14.72 -15.82
CA THR A 129 15.58 -15.20 -14.55
C THR A 129 15.73 -16.73 -14.41
N PHE A 130 15.40 -17.49 -15.45
CA PHE A 130 15.56 -18.95 -15.40
C PHE A 130 17.04 -19.35 -15.32
N ALA A 131 17.91 -18.73 -16.12
CA ALA A 131 19.36 -18.97 -16.05
C ALA A 131 19.92 -18.65 -14.66
N TYR A 132 19.42 -17.58 -14.03
CA TYR A 132 19.79 -17.21 -12.66
C TYR A 132 19.31 -18.24 -11.63
N LEU A 133 18.07 -18.74 -11.73
CA LEU A 133 17.58 -19.84 -10.90
C LEU A 133 18.48 -21.07 -10.98
N LYS A 134 18.90 -21.46 -12.19
CA LYS A 134 19.85 -22.58 -12.39
C LYS A 134 21.21 -22.32 -11.76
N SER A 135 21.73 -21.10 -11.83
CA SER A 135 23.00 -20.76 -11.17
C SER A 135 22.93 -20.90 -9.64
N LEU A 136 21.78 -20.55 -9.04
CA LEU A 136 21.57 -20.71 -7.61
C LEU A 136 21.39 -22.17 -7.19
N GLU A 137 20.81 -23.00 -8.06
CA GLU A 137 20.77 -24.45 -7.88
C GLU A 137 22.19 -25.03 -7.88
N GLU A 138 23.04 -24.66 -8.85
CA GLU A 138 24.44 -25.08 -8.92
C GLU A 138 25.24 -24.65 -7.67
N ASP A 139 24.90 -23.49 -7.09
CA ASP A 139 25.46 -22.99 -5.83
C ASP A 139 24.90 -23.67 -4.57
N GLY A 140 23.99 -24.64 -4.72
CA GLY A 140 23.41 -25.42 -3.63
C GLY A 140 22.41 -24.66 -2.76
N LYS A 141 21.76 -23.61 -3.31
CA LYS A 141 20.78 -22.79 -2.59
C LYS A 141 19.37 -23.38 -2.58
N PHE A 142 19.10 -24.32 -3.48
CA PHE A 142 17.83 -25.02 -3.54
C PHE A 142 17.84 -26.25 -2.63
N GLY A 143 16.70 -26.53 -2.02
CA GLY A 143 16.47 -27.73 -1.23
C GLY A 143 15.08 -28.29 -1.47
N ARG A 144 14.66 -29.23 -0.64
CA ARG A 144 13.27 -29.68 -0.59
C ARG A 144 12.55 -29.12 0.64
N LEU A 145 11.25 -28.92 0.50
CA LEU A 145 10.40 -28.61 1.64
C LEU A 145 10.19 -29.88 2.49
N PRO A 146 9.96 -29.74 3.81
CA PRO A 146 9.52 -30.85 4.64
C PRO A 146 8.25 -31.51 4.07
N GLN A 147 8.18 -32.83 4.20
CA GLN A 147 7.10 -33.64 3.63
C GLN A 147 5.71 -33.17 4.06
N GLU A 148 5.58 -32.68 5.29
CA GLU A 148 4.33 -32.24 5.91
C GLU A 148 3.74 -30.99 5.26
N ILE A 149 4.57 -30.14 4.65
CA ILE A 149 4.17 -28.83 4.12
C ILE A 149 4.35 -28.71 2.59
N GLU A 150 5.06 -29.66 1.97
CA GLU A 150 5.43 -29.60 0.56
C GLU A 150 4.20 -29.54 -0.36
N GLU A 151 3.22 -30.44 -0.20
CA GLU A 151 2.00 -30.43 -1.02
C GLU A 151 1.17 -29.15 -0.83
N GLY A 152 1.18 -28.58 0.38
CA GLY A 152 0.52 -27.29 0.64
C GLY A 152 1.13 -26.17 -0.20
N HIS A 153 2.46 -26.16 -0.32
CA HIS A 153 3.15 -25.17 -1.12
C HIS A 153 3.15 -25.51 -2.60
N LEU A 154 3.23 -26.76 -3.04
CA LEU A 154 3.46 -27.10 -4.45
C LEU A 154 2.22 -27.65 -5.17
N GLY A 155 1.12 -27.82 -4.44
CA GLY A 155 -0.06 -28.51 -4.93
C GLY A 155 0.01 -30.01 -4.69
N ARG A 156 -1.11 -30.69 -4.92
CA ARG A 156 -1.28 -32.12 -4.68
C ARG A 156 -0.31 -32.95 -5.53
N GLY A 157 0.47 -33.80 -4.88
CA GLY A 157 1.55 -34.57 -5.53
C GLY A 157 2.67 -33.71 -6.12
N GLY A 158 2.70 -32.41 -5.80
CA GLY A 158 3.71 -31.48 -6.28
C GLY A 158 5.04 -31.71 -5.59
N ARG A 159 6.10 -31.79 -6.40
CA ARG A 159 7.49 -31.89 -5.93
C ARG A 159 8.33 -30.89 -6.72
N ALA A 160 9.25 -30.23 -6.04
CA ALA A 160 10.13 -29.24 -6.66
C ALA A 160 11.36 -29.01 -5.80
N LYS A 161 12.43 -28.59 -6.45
CA LYS A 161 13.54 -27.90 -5.79
C LYS A 161 13.03 -26.51 -5.43
N ALA A 162 13.05 -26.14 -4.15
CA ALA A 162 12.47 -24.89 -3.66
C ALA A 162 13.48 -24.07 -2.84
N MET A 163 13.30 -22.75 -2.89
CA MET A 163 14.06 -21.77 -2.11
C MET A 163 13.17 -20.57 -1.80
N TRP A 164 13.12 -20.16 -0.53
CA TRP A 164 12.47 -18.91 -0.15
C TRP A 164 13.30 -17.72 -0.66
N VAL A 165 12.64 -16.79 -1.35
CA VAL A 165 13.24 -15.54 -1.79
C VAL A 165 13.32 -14.62 -0.58
N ASN A 166 14.53 -14.34 -0.13
CA ASN A 166 14.80 -13.31 0.86
C ASN A 166 15.24 -12.03 0.13
N PRO A 167 14.39 -10.98 0.05
CA PRO A 167 14.75 -9.73 -0.61
C PRO A 167 16.05 -9.11 -0.07
N ASP A 168 16.30 -9.27 1.23
CA ASP A 168 17.47 -8.69 1.93
C ASP A 168 18.79 -9.29 1.45
N GLU A 169 18.77 -10.56 1.03
CA GLU A 169 19.96 -11.26 0.52
C GLU A 169 20.13 -11.16 -0.99
N MET A 170 19.09 -10.71 -1.70
CA MET A 170 18.97 -10.80 -3.16
C MET A 170 18.89 -9.44 -3.87
N GLY A 171 19.36 -8.36 -3.21
CA GLY A 171 19.35 -7.00 -3.77
C GLY A 171 20.06 -6.88 -5.12
N GLY A 172 19.40 -6.24 -6.08
CA GLY A 172 19.85 -6.02 -7.46
C GLY A 172 19.70 -7.23 -8.40
N THR A 173 19.01 -8.29 -7.98
CA THR A 173 18.89 -9.54 -8.76
C THR A 173 17.59 -9.62 -9.58
N PHE A 174 17.54 -10.60 -10.50
CA PHE A 174 16.33 -10.92 -11.24
C PHE A 174 15.20 -11.45 -10.34
N LEU A 175 15.52 -12.10 -9.21
CA LEU A 175 14.50 -12.59 -8.28
C LEU A 175 13.82 -11.46 -7.53
N GLU A 176 14.58 -10.49 -7.00
CA GLU A 176 14.00 -9.29 -6.36
C GLU A 176 13.08 -8.53 -7.33
N THR A 177 13.52 -8.38 -8.58
CA THR A 177 12.71 -7.71 -9.62
C THR A 177 11.39 -8.44 -9.86
N ASN A 178 11.37 -9.77 -9.88
CA ASN A 178 10.15 -10.53 -10.10
C ASN A 178 9.29 -10.64 -8.81
N ASP A 179 9.89 -10.69 -7.62
CA ASP A 179 9.15 -10.60 -6.36
C ASP A 179 8.44 -9.24 -6.21
N SER A 180 9.11 -8.16 -6.60
CA SER A 180 8.53 -6.82 -6.69
C SER A 180 7.35 -6.76 -7.67
N LYS A 181 7.40 -7.51 -8.79
CA LYS A 181 6.26 -7.62 -9.71
C LYS A 181 5.08 -8.35 -9.07
N LEU A 182 5.33 -9.46 -8.36
CA LEU A 182 4.27 -10.17 -7.62
C LEU A 182 3.61 -9.25 -6.59
N THR A 183 4.40 -8.45 -5.86
CA THR A 183 3.88 -7.40 -4.95
C THR A 183 3.03 -6.38 -5.69
N GLY A 184 3.51 -5.85 -6.83
CA GLY A 184 2.75 -4.89 -7.62
C GLY A 184 1.42 -5.45 -8.13
N ILE A 185 1.37 -6.73 -8.50
CA ILE A 185 0.13 -7.40 -8.93
C ILE A 185 -0.79 -7.63 -7.73
N ALA A 186 -0.26 -8.05 -6.58
CA ALA A 186 -1.04 -8.17 -5.34
C ALA A 186 -1.74 -6.85 -4.99
N GLN A 187 -1.02 -5.73 -5.03
CA GLN A 187 -1.60 -4.39 -4.79
C GLN A 187 -2.69 -3.99 -5.78
N ILE A 188 -2.62 -4.47 -7.03
CA ILE A 188 -3.66 -4.22 -8.04
C ILE A 188 -4.91 -5.06 -7.74
N VAL A 189 -4.73 -6.30 -7.27
CA VAL A 189 -5.82 -7.27 -7.11
C VAL A 189 -6.54 -7.13 -5.77
N MET A 190 -5.81 -6.97 -4.66
CA MET A 190 -6.35 -6.99 -3.29
C MET A 190 -7.61 -6.11 -3.12
N PRO A 191 -7.65 -4.84 -3.56
CA PRO A 191 -8.80 -3.95 -3.31
C PRO A 191 -10.10 -4.37 -4.00
N PHE A 192 -10.04 -5.20 -5.03
CA PHE A 192 -11.19 -5.60 -5.85
C PHE A 192 -11.74 -6.98 -5.50
N THR A 193 -11.05 -7.71 -4.61
CA THR A 193 -11.38 -9.11 -4.32
C THR A 193 -12.15 -9.33 -3.03
N GLU A 194 -12.33 -8.30 -2.21
CA GLU A 194 -13.02 -8.43 -0.91
C GLU A 194 -14.44 -8.98 -1.06
N ASP A 195 -15.23 -8.43 -2.00
CA ASP A 195 -16.60 -8.89 -2.26
C ASP A 195 -16.64 -10.35 -2.79
N VAL A 196 -15.61 -10.77 -3.53
CA VAL A 196 -15.53 -12.10 -4.16
C VAL A 196 -15.05 -13.17 -3.16
N LEU A 197 -14.18 -12.79 -2.22
CA LEU A 197 -13.59 -13.68 -1.24
C LEU A 197 -14.33 -13.66 0.11
N GLY A 198 -15.16 -12.63 0.35
CA GLY A 198 -15.87 -12.42 1.61
C GLY A 198 -14.97 -11.89 2.73
N CYS A 199 -13.77 -11.42 2.42
CA CYS A 199 -12.80 -10.88 3.37
C CYS A 199 -11.73 -10.03 2.66
N PRO A 200 -11.16 -9.01 3.33
CA PRO A 200 -10.04 -8.26 2.76
C PRO A 200 -8.78 -9.12 2.72
N LEU A 201 -7.91 -8.83 1.76
CA LEU A 201 -6.56 -9.36 1.68
C LEU A 201 -5.58 -8.24 2.07
N LEU A 202 -4.84 -8.42 3.14
CA LEU A 202 -3.93 -7.40 3.67
C LEU A 202 -2.46 -7.82 3.71
N ASP A 203 -2.19 -9.13 3.64
CA ASP A 203 -0.83 -9.66 3.73
C ASP A 203 -0.46 -10.55 2.54
N ARG A 204 0.84 -10.71 2.33
CA ARG A 204 1.44 -11.56 1.30
C ARG A 204 2.63 -12.31 1.90
N THR A 205 2.81 -13.58 1.56
CA THR A 205 4.02 -14.33 1.95
C THR A 205 5.23 -13.90 1.10
N PRO A 206 6.47 -14.08 1.58
CA PRO A 206 7.63 -14.09 0.71
C PRO A 206 7.41 -15.02 -0.49
N ALA A 207 8.07 -14.73 -1.61
CA ALA A 207 7.98 -15.63 -2.74
C ALA A 207 8.78 -16.92 -2.50
N LEU A 208 8.22 -18.03 -2.93
CA LEU A 208 8.92 -19.31 -3.05
C LEU A 208 9.34 -19.49 -4.51
N ALA A 209 10.65 -19.50 -4.76
CA ALA A 209 11.21 -19.85 -6.06
C ALA A 209 11.30 -21.37 -6.17
N CYS A 210 10.92 -21.91 -7.33
CA CYS A 210 10.85 -23.34 -7.57
C CYS A 210 11.44 -23.71 -8.94
N LEU A 211 12.07 -24.88 -8.98
CA LEU A 211 12.51 -25.57 -10.20
C LEU A 211 11.90 -26.97 -10.23
N SER A 212 11.43 -27.38 -11.41
CA SER A 212 10.95 -28.76 -11.63
C SER A 212 12.03 -29.77 -11.27
N MET A 213 11.62 -30.92 -10.74
CA MET A 213 12.51 -31.93 -10.21
C MET A 213 12.31 -33.24 -10.95
N THR A 214 13.37 -33.74 -11.59
CA THR A 214 13.30 -35.03 -12.29
C THR A 214 13.35 -36.22 -11.32
N ASP A 215 12.95 -37.42 -11.76
CA ASP A 215 13.08 -38.64 -10.93
C ASP A 215 14.56 -38.93 -10.56
N THR A 216 15.51 -38.46 -11.36
CA THR A 216 16.94 -38.54 -11.03
C THR A 216 17.35 -37.54 -9.95
N ASP A 217 16.81 -36.32 -9.98
CA ASP A 217 17.07 -35.29 -8.97
C ASP A 217 16.50 -35.71 -7.61
N GLU A 218 15.36 -36.41 -7.58
CA GLU A 218 14.71 -36.84 -6.33
C GLU A 218 15.63 -37.71 -5.46
N ALA A 219 16.56 -38.46 -6.06
CA ALA A 219 17.54 -39.25 -5.33
C ALA A 219 18.70 -38.42 -4.72
N GLU A 220 18.87 -37.17 -5.16
CA GLU A 220 19.96 -36.28 -4.75
C GLU A 220 19.54 -35.27 -3.68
N TYR A 221 18.24 -34.98 -3.53
CA TYR A 221 17.71 -34.03 -2.55
C TYR A 221 17.01 -34.73 -1.39
N ASP A 222 17.65 -34.73 -0.22
CA ASP A 222 17.07 -35.27 1.02
C ASP A 222 15.87 -34.43 1.48
N VAL A 223 14.81 -35.10 1.94
CA VAL A 223 13.64 -34.43 2.53
C VAL A 223 13.96 -34.04 3.99
N PRO A 224 13.95 -32.74 4.33
CA PRO A 224 14.23 -32.33 5.69
C PRO A 224 13.08 -32.70 6.64
N THR A 225 13.39 -32.81 7.93
CA THR A 225 12.38 -32.97 8.99
C THR A 225 11.83 -31.59 9.36
N ALA A 226 10.50 -31.44 9.40
CA ALA A 226 9.87 -30.19 9.80
C ALA A 226 10.15 -29.86 11.28
N THR A 227 10.42 -28.60 11.55
CA THR A 227 10.47 -28.04 12.91
C THR A 227 9.09 -27.57 13.36
N ASP A 228 8.87 -27.46 14.68
CA ASP A 228 7.61 -26.92 15.23
C ASP A 228 7.33 -25.47 14.76
N GLU A 229 8.39 -24.69 14.54
CA GLU A 229 8.32 -23.31 14.05
C GLU A 229 7.81 -23.27 12.60
N GLU A 230 8.43 -24.03 11.70
CA GLU A 230 8.00 -24.14 10.29
C GLU A 230 6.56 -24.65 10.16
N LEU A 231 6.17 -25.63 10.98
CA LEU A 231 4.80 -26.14 10.99
C LEU A 231 3.82 -25.06 11.46
N THR A 232 4.17 -24.28 12.48
CA THR A 232 3.33 -23.20 12.99
C THR A 232 3.15 -22.10 11.94
N GLU A 233 4.24 -21.65 11.31
CA GLU A 233 4.20 -20.65 10.24
C GLU A 233 3.39 -21.15 9.04
N TYR A 234 3.54 -22.43 8.67
CA TYR A 234 2.73 -23.05 7.64
C TYR A 234 1.25 -23.08 8.01
N TYR A 235 0.88 -23.44 9.24
CA TYR A 235 -0.52 -23.43 9.67
C TYR A 235 -1.13 -22.03 9.62
N GLU A 236 -0.40 -21.02 10.06
CA GLU A 236 -0.86 -19.62 9.98
C GLU A 236 -1.03 -19.17 8.53
N THR A 237 -0.04 -19.47 7.68
CA THR A 237 -0.08 -19.17 6.25
C THR A 237 -1.27 -19.87 5.59
N TRP A 238 -1.42 -21.17 5.80
CA TRP A 238 -2.46 -22.00 5.19
C TRP A 238 -3.85 -21.57 5.62
N TYR A 239 -4.05 -21.28 6.91
CA TYR A 239 -5.33 -20.82 7.43
C TYR A 239 -5.75 -19.47 6.84
N ARG A 240 -4.78 -18.59 6.58
CA ARG A 240 -5.04 -17.22 6.12
C ARG A 240 -5.03 -17.08 4.60
N SER A 241 -4.41 -18.01 3.88
CA SER A 241 -4.28 -17.96 2.42
C SER A 241 -5.62 -18.05 1.72
N LYS A 242 -5.86 -17.12 0.80
CA LYS A 242 -7.08 -17.05 -0.02
C LYS A 242 -6.79 -17.11 -1.49
N LEU A 243 -5.73 -16.44 -1.92
CA LEU A 243 -5.27 -16.48 -3.30
C LEU A 243 -3.83 -16.96 -3.35
N ARG A 244 -3.49 -17.72 -4.38
CA ARG A 244 -2.11 -18.00 -4.78
C ARG A 244 -1.82 -17.30 -6.09
N LEU A 245 -0.65 -16.66 -6.14
CA LEU A 245 -0.10 -16.01 -7.31
C LEU A 245 1.12 -16.81 -7.76
N VAL A 246 1.13 -17.33 -9.00
CA VAL A 246 2.23 -18.12 -9.55
C VAL A 246 2.68 -17.54 -10.88
N GLN A 247 3.96 -17.20 -11.00
CA GLN A 247 4.59 -16.72 -12.22
C GLN A 247 5.54 -17.78 -12.78
N TYR A 248 5.33 -18.18 -14.03
CA TYR A 248 6.12 -19.18 -14.72
C TYR A 248 7.14 -18.53 -15.68
N PHE A 249 8.38 -18.98 -15.62
CA PHE A 249 9.49 -18.45 -16.43
C PHE A 249 9.86 -19.36 -17.62
N GLY A 250 9.45 -20.63 -17.60
CA GLY A 250 9.84 -21.63 -18.60
C GLY A 250 11.26 -22.17 -18.33
N PRO A 251 12.03 -22.58 -19.35
CA PRO A 251 11.73 -22.50 -20.79
C PRO A 251 10.71 -23.53 -21.27
N GLN A 252 10.52 -24.62 -20.53
CA GLN A 252 9.54 -25.65 -20.89
C GLN A 252 8.16 -25.35 -20.30
N GLN A 253 7.13 -25.92 -20.93
CA GLN A 253 5.74 -25.72 -20.53
C GLN A 253 5.28 -26.85 -19.62
N GLY A 254 4.79 -26.51 -18.43
CA GLY A 254 4.07 -27.41 -17.55
C GLY A 254 2.56 -27.33 -17.77
N THR A 255 1.82 -28.18 -17.06
CA THR A 255 0.35 -28.10 -17.02
C THR A 255 -0.14 -28.01 -15.59
N VAL A 256 -0.89 -26.96 -15.30
CA VAL A 256 -1.61 -26.79 -14.04
C VAL A 256 -2.98 -27.42 -14.19
N VAL A 257 -3.27 -28.42 -13.35
CA VAL A 257 -4.59 -29.05 -13.26
C VAL A 257 -5.29 -28.51 -12.02
N MET A 258 -6.47 -27.94 -12.19
CA MET A 258 -7.28 -27.39 -11.09
C MET A 258 -8.64 -28.08 -11.03
N THR A 259 -9.05 -28.51 -9.84
CA THR A 259 -10.33 -29.18 -9.59
C THR A 259 -11.12 -28.35 -8.59
N ALA A 260 -12.40 -28.10 -8.86
CA ALA A 260 -13.24 -27.37 -7.91
C ALA A 260 -13.48 -28.21 -6.64
N LYS A 261 -13.26 -27.60 -5.47
CA LYS A 261 -13.64 -28.20 -4.17
C LYS A 261 -15.16 -28.26 -4.07
N GLU A 262 -15.68 -29.19 -3.26
CA GLU A 262 -17.12 -29.27 -2.99
C GLU A 262 -17.70 -27.96 -2.42
N SER A 263 -16.88 -27.17 -1.73
CA SER A 263 -17.23 -25.88 -1.14
C SER A 263 -17.09 -24.68 -2.10
N ALA A 264 -16.75 -24.90 -3.38
CA ALA A 264 -16.53 -23.81 -4.33
C ALA A 264 -17.82 -22.98 -4.54
N PRO A 265 -17.75 -21.64 -4.45
CA PRO A 265 -18.94 -20.77 -4.50
C PRO A 265 -19.47 -20.49 -5.93
N PHE A 266 -18.89 -21.09 -6.97
CA PHE A 266 -19.23 -20.85 -8.37
C PHE A 266 -19.82 -22.10 -9.04
N GLU A 267 -20.86 -21.92 -9.84
CA GLU A 267 -21.48 -22.98 -10.65
C GLU A 267 -20.89 -22.94 -12.08
N GLY A 268 -20.07 -23.93 -12.48
CA GLY A 268 -19.43 -23.97 -13.81
C GLY A 268 -18.98 -25.37 -14.29
N PRO A 269 -18.83 -25.59 -15.62
CA PRO A 269 -19.19 -26.84 -16.32
C PRO A 269 -18.10 -27.93 -16.43
N GLN A 270 -16.98 -27.81 -15.73
CA GLN A 270 -15.90 -28.81 -15.76
C GLN A 270 -15.47 -29.15 -14.34
N SER A 271 -15.43 -30.45 -14.04
CA SER A 271 -14.82 -30.96 -12.80
C SER A 271 -13.31 -30.68 -12.75
N GLU A 272 -12.66 -30.42 -13.89
CA GLU A 272 -11.22 -30.27 -14.03
C GLU A 272 -10.87 -29.21 -15.09
N TYR A 273 -10.03 -28.24 -14.73
CA TYR A 273 -9.44 -27.24 -15.63
C TYR A 273 -7.97 -27.57 -15.88
N ARG A 274 -7.50 -27.40 -17.12
CA ARG A 274 -6.11 -27.69 -17.51
C ARG A 274 -5.46 -26.48 -18.16
N VAL A 275 -4.59 -25.80 -17.42
CA VAL A 275 -3.92 -24.60 -17.89
C VAL A 275 -2.48 -24.92 -18.26
N THR A 276 -2.14 -24.82 -19.55
CA THR A 276 -0.74 -24.83 -19.99
C THR A 276 -0.04 -23.59 -19.45
N VAL A 277 1.06 -23.78 -18.73
CA VAL A 277 1.84 -22.70 -18.13
C VAL A 277 3.26 -22.75 -18.66
N GLY A 278 3.69 -21.63 -19.25
CA GLY A 278 5.02 -21.47 -19.79
C GLY A 278 5.56 -20.08 -19.47
N THR A 279 6.65 -19.72 -20.13
CA THR A 279 7.24 -18.38 -20.03
C THR A 279 6.17 -17.28 -20.12
N ASN A 280 6.34 -16.25 -19.29
CA ASN A 280 5.46 -15.07 -19.25
C ASN A 280 4.01 -15.37 -18.86
N THR A 281 3.73 -16.54 -18.26
CA THR A 281 2.40 -16.89 -17.78
C THR A 281 2.31 -16.65 -16.29
N LEU A 282 1.28 -15.91 -15.86
CA LEU A 282 0.94 -15.74 -14.46
C LEU A 282 -0.44 -16.33 -14.20
N LEU A 283 -0.55 -17.11 -13.14
CA LEU A 283 -1.77 -17.76 -12.73
C LEU A 283 -2.13 -17.29 -11.32
N LEU A 284 -3.32 -16.69 -11.19
CA LEU A 284 -3.93 -16.37 -9.91
C LEU A 284 -5.04 -17.38 -9.65
N MET A 285 -5.05 -18.03 -8.49
CA MET A 285 -6.04 -19.07 -8.17
C MET A 285 -6.57 -18.92 -6.73
N ARG A 286 -7.85 -19.27 -6.53
CA ARG A 286 -8.49 -19.33 -5.22
C ARG A 286 -8.12 -20.60 -4.46
N GLU A 287 -7.36 -20.45 -3.39
CA GLU A 287 -6.99 -21.56 -2.50
C GLU A 287 -8.19 -22.11 -1.74
N ASP A 288 -9.18 -21.28 -1.44
CA ASP A 288 -10.38 -21.70 -0.71
C ASP A 288 -11.39 -22.48 -1.57
N ALA A 289 -11.27 -22.42 -2.90
CA ALA A 289 -12.24 -22.98 -3.84
C ALA A 289 -11.67 -24.03 -4.81
N LEU A 290 -10.36 -24.04 -5.06
CA LEU A 290 -9.71 -24.96 -6.00
C LEU A 290 -8.70 -25.86 -5.30
N GLU A 291 -8.66 -27.12 -5.69
CA GLU A 291 -7.49 -27.98 -5.54
C GLU A 291 -6.60 -27.82 -6.78
N TYR A 292 -5.28 -27.86 -6.59
CA TYR A 292 -4.28 -27.64 -7.63
C TYR A 292 -3.28 -28.80 -7.66
N SER A 293 -2.85 -29.19 -8.86
CA SER A 293 -1.72 -30.08 -9.09
C SER A 293 -0.89 -29.56 -10.28
N TYR A 294 0.43 -29.59 -10.15
CA TYR A 294 1.36 -29.26 -11.21
C TYR A 294 1.86 -30.52 -11.92
N GLN A 295 1.72 -30.57 -13.23
CA GLN A 295 2.34 -31.59 -14.08
C GLN A 295 3.58 -30.99 -14.73
N GLU A 296 4.72 -31.57 -14.41
CA GLU A 296 6.02 -31.19 -14.95
C GLU A 296 6.07 -31.35 -16.48
N PRO A 297 6.91 -30.56 -17.17
CA PRO A 297 7.13 -30.73 -18.61
C PRO A 297 7.62 -32.14 -18.95
N GLU A 298 7.12 -32.71 -20.07
CA GLU A 298 7.55 -34.05 -20.52
C GLU A 298 9.05 -34.13 -20.86
N ASN A 299 9.66 -33.02 -21.26
CA ASN A 299 11.08 -32.94 -21.61
C ASN A 299 11.69 -31.62 -21.14
N GLY A 300 12.70 -31.70 -20.27
CA GLY A 300 13.47 -30.56 -19.77
C GLY A 300 12.93 -29.99 -18.46
N GLU A 301 13.38 -28.79 -18.10
CA GLU A 301 13.06 -28.16 -16.82
C GLU A 301 12.23 -26.88 -16.99
N ALA A 302 11.47 -26.55 -15.95
CA ALA A 302 10.72 -25.31 -15.85
C ALA A 302 10.93 -24.66 -14.47
N GLY A 303 11.07 -23.34 -14.45
CA GLY A 303 11.12 -22.54 -13.23
C GLY A 303 9.86 -21.72 -13.03
N TRP A 304 9.46 -21.56 -11.77
CA TRP A 304 8.36 -20.67 -11.39
C TRP A 304 8.63 -20.03 -10.03
N MET A 305 7.86 -19.00 -9.72
CA MET A 305 7.88 -18.36 -8.42
C MET A 305 6.45 -18.10 -7.98
N GLN A 306 6.17 -18.27 -6.69
CA GLN A 306 4.82 -18.17 -6.16
C GLN A 306 4.76 -17.50 -4.79
N CYS A 307 3.61 -16.92 -4.46
CA CYS A 307 3.32 -16.40 -3.13
C CYS A 307 1.82 -16.53 -2.82
N PHE A 308 1.47 -16.47 -1.54
CA PHE A 308 0.08 -16.40 -1.10
C PHE A 308 -0.32 -14.97 -0.77
N LEU A 309 -1.59 -14.65 -1.06
CA LEU A 309 -2.27 -13.46 -0.55
C LEU A 309 -3.24 -13.89 0.54
N MET A 310 -3.14 -13.23 1.68
CA MET A 310 -3.69 -13.70 2.95
C MET A 310 -4.67 -12.71 3.55
N MET A 311 -5.66 -13.27 4.25
CA MET A 311 -6.49 -12.53 5.20
C MET A 311 -5.63 -11.87 6.29
N PRO A 312 -6.13 -10.82 6.96
CA PRO A 312 -5.46 -10.21 8.10
C PRO A 312 -5.07 -11.26 9.15
N GLY A 313 -4.00 -10.97 9.89
CA GLY A 313 -3.60 -11.80 11.03
C GLY A 313 -4.73 -11.91 12.05
N PRO A 314 -4.81 -13.02 12.82
CA PRO A 314 -5.80 -13.14 13.88
C PRO A 314 -5.67 -11.95 14.85
N SER A 315 -6.78 -11.27 15.12
CA SER A 315 -6.82 -10.25 16.15
C SER A 315 -6.66 -10.92 17.51
N LEU A 316 -5.50 -10.77 18.13
CA LEU A 316 -5.28 -11.20 19.51
C LEU A 316 -6.06 -10.24 20.42
N SER A 317 -7.16 -10.73 20.98
CA SER A 317 -7.82 -10.06 22.10
C SER A 317 -7.28 -10.67 23.38
N PHE A 318 -6.80 -9.80 24.27
CA PHE A 318 -6.34 -10.23 25.58
C PHE A 318 -7.57 -10.41 26.47
N ASP A 319 -7.96 -11.67 26.71
CA ASP A 319 -9.04 -12.00 27.65
C ASP A 319 -8.44 -12.17 29.04
N GLY A 320 -8.20 -11.03 29.70
CA GLY A 320 -7.70 -10.97 31.07
C GLY A 320 -8.19 -9.70 31.74
N ASP A 321 -8.56 -9.80 33.01
CA ASP A 321 -8.85 -8.62 33.83
C ASP A 321 -7.56 -7.80 33.95
N LEU A 322 -7.50 -6.68 33.23
CA LEU A 322 -6.53 -5.62 33.51
C LEU A 322 -6.72 -5.20 34.97
N ALA A 323 -5.80 -5.61 35.84
CA ALA A 323 -5.83 -5.26 37.25
C ALA A 323 -5.11 -3.93 37.48
N GLY A 324 -5.84 -2.93 37.95
CA GLY A 324 -5.35 -1.58 38.24
C GLY A 324 -6.50 -0.67 38.68
N ASP A 325 -6.20 0.40 39.40
CA ASP A 325 -7.21 1.42 39.72
C ASP A 325 -7.39 2.35 38.51
N PHE A 326 -8.24 1.95 37.57
CA PHE A 326 -8.61 2.78 36.42
C PHE A 326 -9.62 3.87 36.78
N THR A 327 -10.08 3.95 38.05
CA THR A 327 -11.03 5.02 38.44
C THR A 327 -10.41 6.40 38.28
N VAL A 328 -9.08 6.52 38.38
CA VAL A 328 -8.37 7.78 38.09
C VAL A 328 -8.56 8.28 36.65
N LEU A 329 -8.80 7.38 35.68
CA LEU A 329 -9.10 7.74 34.29
C LEU A 329 -10.57 8.17 34.10
N ALA A 330 -11.46 7.76 35.01
CA ALA A 330 -12.89 8.05 34.96
C ALA A 330 -13.35 9.13 35.96
N ASP A 331 -12.49 9.54 36.89
CA ASP A 331 -12.88 10.45 37.97
C ASP A 331 -13.11 11.86 37.42
N LYS A 332 -14.39 12.28 37.41
CA LYS A 332 -14.79 13.63 37.01
C LYS A 332 -14.43 14.60 38.13
N GLY A 333 -13.21 15.12 38.09
CA GLY A 333 -12.82 16.23 38.96
C GLY A 333 -13.75 17.44 38.75
N GLN A 334 -14.09 18.14 39.84
CA GLN A 334 -14.61 19.51 39.76
C GLN A 334 -13.44 20.41 39.36
N GLY A 335 -13.18 20.50 38.05
CA GLY A 335 -12.16 21.39 37.52
C GLY A 335 -12.33 22.84 38.01
N PRO A 336 -11.34 23.70 37.79
CA PRO A 336 -11.43 25.10 38.20
C PRO A 336 -12.68 25.77 37.62
N PRO A 337 -13.31 26.71 38.34
CA PRO A 337 -14.52 27.37 37.86
C PRO A 337 -14.27 28.05 36.51
N PRO A 338 -15.31 28.18 35.66
CA PRO A 338 -15.19 28.82 34.36
C PRO A 338 -14.62 30.24 34.49
N PRO A 339 -13.85 30.72 33.49
CA PRO A 339 -13.26 32.05 33.55
C PRO A 339 -14.37 33.11 33.56
N SER A 340 -14.17 34.19 34.33
CA SER A 340 -15.12 35.31 34.41
C SER A 340 -14.98 36.33 33.27
N GLN A 341 -13.92 36.21 32.46
CA GLN A 341 -13.64 37.09 31.32
C GLN A 341 -13.95 36.39 29.99
N GLU A 342 -14.09 37.19 28.93
CA GLU A 342 -14.19 36.67 27.57
C GLU A 342 -13.02 35.72 27.27
N THR A 343 -13.36 34.57 26.70
CA THR A 343 -12.41 33.49 26.45
C THR A 343 -12.72 32.82 25.11
N VAL A 344 -11.89 31.85 24.74
CA VAL A 344 -12.06 31.02 23.56
C VAL A 344 -12.56 29.65 24.00
N ALA A 345 -13.68 29.20 23.42
CA ALA A 345 -14.24 27.89 23.65
C ALA A 345 -13.86 26.93 22.52
N VAL A 346 -13.61 25.68 22.87
CA VAL A 346 -13.55 24.56 21.93
C VAL A 346 -14.99 24.09 21.71
N VAL A 347 -15.49 24.23 20.49
CA VAL A 347 -16.90 23.92 20.17
C VAL A 347 -17.03 22.61 19.40
N SER A 348 -16.09 22.20 18.58
CA SER A 348 -16.12 20.84 18.00
C SER A 348 -14.73 20.26 17.90
N ILE A 349 -14.64 18.94 17.87
CA ILE A 349 -13.39 18.17 17.83
C ILE A 349 -13.49 17.07 16.78
N GLY A 350 -12.37 16.68 16.20
CA GLY A 350 -12.30 15.58 15.25
C GLY A 350 -10.95 14.91 15.37
N ILE A 351 -10.93 13.60 15.21
CA ILE A 351 -9.73 12.78 15.33
C ILE A 351 -9.81 11.60 14.38
N GLN A 352 -8.68 11.29 13.77
CA GLN A 352 -8.42 10.08 13.03
C GLN A 352 -6.97 9.67 13.33
N CYS A 353 -6.79 8.63 14.12
CA CYS A 353 -5.47 8.17 14.57
C CYS A 353 -5.36 6.64 14.45
N ALA A 354 -4.16 6.12 14.69
CA ALA A 354 -3.91 4.68 14.84
C ALA A 354 -4.83 4.00 15.88
N ALA A 355 -4.86 2.66 15.88
CA ALA A 355 -5.71 1.85 16.76
C ALA A 355 -7.21 2.12 16.61
N ASN A 356 -7.68 2.32 15.37
CA ASN A 356 -9.09 2.52 15.01
C ASN A 356 -9.77 3.72 15.69
N MET A 357 -8.99 4.72 16.12
CA MET A 357 -9.48 5.95 16.73
C MET A 357 -9.97 6.94 15.65
N TYR A 358 -11.08 6.60 14.98
CA TYR A 358 -11.66 7.39 13.88
C TYR A 358 -12.73 8.39 14.32
N ASP A 359 -13.01 8.47 15.62
CA ASP A 359 -13.84 9.49 16.24
C ASP A 359 -13.51 9.58 17.73
N HIS A 360 -14.00 10.64 18.38
CA HIS A 360 -13.74 10.94 19.78
C HIS A 360 -14.36 9.92 20.77
N HIS A 361 -15.36 9.14 20.36
CA HIS A 361 -15.92 8.08 21.19
C HIS A 361 -15.01 6.84 21.19
N LYS A 362 -14.51 6.46 20.00
CA LYS A 362 -13.54 5.36 19.87
C LYS A 362 -12.21 5.70 20.55
N GLU A 363 -11.71 6.92 20.35
CA GLU A 363 -10.54 7.45 21.07
C GLU A 363 -10.71 7.28 22.58
N TRP A 364 -11.84 7.77 23.13
CA TRP A 364 -12.12 7.64 24.56
C TRP A 364 -12.18 6.19 25.01
N ALA A 365 -12.84 5.32 24.25
CA ALA A 365 -12.91 3.89 24.56
C ALA A 365 -11.52 3.24 24.58
N SER A 366 -10.65 3.58 23.64
CA SER A 366 -9.27 3.08 23.60
C SER A 366 -8.44 3.56 24.81
N TYR A 367 -8.60 4.82 25.22
CA TYR A 367 -7.92 5.33 26.43
C TYR A 367 -8.42 4.62 27.69
N MET A 368 -9.73 4.46 27.83
CA MET A 368 -10.32 3.73 28.95
C MET A 368 -9.92 2.25 28.97
N GLY A 369 -9.71 1.65 27.80
CA GLY A 369 -9.22 0.29 27.66
C GLY A 369 -7.71 0.12 27.82
N GLY A 370 -6.95 1.20 28.01
CA GLY A 370 -5.49 1.14 28.09
C GLY A 370 -4.84 0.58 26.81
N THR A 371 -5.44 0.84 25.64
CA THR A 371 -5.02 0.25 24.36
C THR A 371 -3.59 0.68 23.98
N ASP A 372 -2.71 -0.30 23.76
CA ASP A 372 -1.43 -0.07 23.07
C ASP A 372 -1.67 -0.08 21.56
N GLY A 373 -1.48 1.07 20.92
CA GLY A 373 -1.63 1.24 19.47
C GLY A 373 -0.36 0.95 18.67
N GLN A 374 0.74 0.59 19.33
CA GLN A 374 2.01 0.26 18.66
C GLN A 374 1.96 -1.15 18.10
N LEU A 375 2.21 -1.28 16.80
CA LEU A 375 2.25 -2.55 16.10
C LEU A 375 3.52 -2.62 15.26
N GLU A 376 3.93 -3.83 14.89
CA GLU A 376 5.03 -4.01 13.94
C GLU A 376 4.64 -3.38 12.59
N VAL A 377 5.53 -2.58 11.99
CA VAL A 377 5.18 -1.77 10.81
C VAL A 377 4.65 -2.70 9.70
N PRO A 378 3.41 -2.52 9.23
CA PRO A 378 2.85 -3.39 8.21
C PRO A 378 3.57 -3.19 6.88
N PHE A 379 3.73 -4.28 6.12
CA PHE A 379 4.34 -4.24 4.79
C PHE A 379 3.62 -3.26 3.84
N MET A 380 2.29 -3.15 3.97
CA MET A 380 1.47 -2.19 3.23
C MET A 380 1.84 -0.72 3.50
N ARG A 381 2.56 -0.42 4.60
CA ARG A 381 3.06 0.92 4.92
C ARG A 381 4.40 1.19 4.25
N PHE A 382 5.38 0.35 4.56
CA PHE A 382 6.69 0.27 3.94
C PHE A 382 7.39 -0.98 4.49
N ASP A 383 8.27 -1.56 3.69
CA ASP A 383 9.13 -2.65 4.15
C ASP A 383 10.32 -2.09 4.93
N TYR A 384 10.43 -2.48 6.20
CA TYR A 384 11.51 -2.05 7.09
C TYR A 384 12.63 -3.09 7.21
N HIS A 385 12.40 -4.35 6.80
CA HIS A 385 13.35 -5.46 6.96
C HIS A 385 14.72 -5.17 6.33
N PRO A 386 14.82 -4.58 5.10
CA PRO A 386 16.11 -4.28 4.48
C PRO A 386 16.95 -3.25 5.25
N TYR A 387 16.32 -2.53 6.16
CA TYR A 387 16.94 -1.48 6.97
C TYR A 387 17.08 -1.90 8.42
N TYR A 388 16.58 -3.06 8.84
CA TYR A 388 16.57 -3.46 10.23
C TYR A 388 17.95 -3.95 10.69
N SER A 389 18.36 -3.58 11.90
CA SER A 389 19.58 -4.10 12.53
C SER A 389 19.42 -4.19 14.04
N ASP A 390 19.76 -5.36 14.59
CA ASP A 390 19.84 -5.59 16.05
C ASP A 390 21.18 -5.13 16.66
N GLU A 391 22.09 -4.56 15.86
CA GLU A 391 23.43 -4.18 16.32
C GLU A 391 23.46 -2.86 17.10
N VAL A 392 24.28 -2.83 18.16
CA VAL A 392 24.50 -1.63 18.99
C VAL A 392 25.31 -0.57 18.23
N ASP A 393 26.28 -0.99 17.40
CA ASP A 393 27.02 -0.12 16.48
C ASP A 393 26.30 -0.08 15.12
N MET A 394 25.14 0.56 15.14
CA MET A 394 24.21 0.63 14.02
C MET A 394 24.87 1.06 12.69
N PRO A 395 24.78 0.23 11.62
CA PRO A 395 25.23 0.62 10.29
C PRO A 395 24.49 1.86 9.77
N ILE A 396 25.15 2.66 8.92
CA ILE A 396 24.53 3.86 8.33
C ILE A 396 23.25 3.44 7.58
N ASN A 397 22.19 4.25 7.72
CA ASN A 397 20.88 4.05 7.10
C ASN A 397 20.11 2.80 7.57
N THR A 398 20.36 2.32 8.79
CA THR A 398 19.57 1.24 9.40
C THR A 398 18.68 1.74 10.54
N THR A 399 17.74 0.91 10.98
CA THR A 399 16.85 1.13 12.12
C THR A 399 16.83 -0.10 13.03
N PHE A 400 16.77 0.09 14.35
CA PHE A 400 16.58 -0.97 15.34
C PHE A 400 15.13 -1.00 15.84
N VAL A 401 14.27 -0.15 15.28
CA VAL A 401 12.86 -0.03 15.64
C VAL A 401 12.01 -0.54 14.50
N LYS A 402 11.20 -1.55 14.82
CA LYS A 402 10.24 -2.15 13.90
C LYS A 402 8.78 -1.86 14.22
N HIS A 403 8.50 -1.02 15.22
CA HIS A 403 7.14 -0.69 15.62
C HIS A 403 6.77 0.74 15.22
N CYS A 404 5.52 0.95 14.83
CA CYS A 404 4.93 2.27 14.69
C CYS A 404 3.41 2.17 14.90
N ALA A 405 2.80 3.16 15.55
CA ALA A 405 1.35 3.25 15.58
C ALA A 405 0.87 3.78 14.23
N VAL A 406 0.46 2.90 13.32
CA VAL A 406 0.04 3.29 11.96
C VAL A 406 -1.46 3.49 11.88
N GLN A 407 -1.87 4.49 11.09
CA GLN A 407 -3.27 4.71 10.77
C GLN A 407 -3.62 3.91 9.50
N GLU A 408 -4.66 3.09 9.58
CA GLU A 408 -5.19 2.35 8.43
C GLU A 408 -6.02 3.27 7.51
N GLY A 409 -6.03 2.97 6.20
CA GLY A 409 -6.85 3.65 5.20
C GLY A 409 -6.40 5.06 4.83
N ILE A 410 -5.14 5.44 5.11
CA ILE A 410 -4.59 6.77 4.76
C ILE A 410 -4.52 7.03 3.24
N ASP A 411 -4.59 5.97 2.43
CA ASP A 411 -4.65 5.99 0.97
C ASP A 411 -6.09 6.20 0.45
N MET A 412 -7.10 5.92 1.28
CA MET A 412 -8.51 6.17 0.98
C MET A 412 -8.84 7.66 1.10
N PHE A 413 -9.74 8.14 0.23
CA PHE A 413 -10.21 9.52 0.24
C PHE A 413 -11.47 9.70 -0.61
N ASP A 414 -12.53 10.26 -0.04
CA ASP A 414 -13.72 10.65 -0.83
C ASP A 414 -13.47 11.96 -1.56
N ASN A 415 -12.83 11.89 -2.73
CA ASN A 415 -12.51 13.08 -3.51
C ASN A 415 -13.77 13.81 -4.05
N ARG A 416 -14.90 13.13 -4.18
CA ARG A 416 -16.13 13.68 -4.77
C ARG A 416 -16.79 14.70 -3.86
N ILE A 417 -16.86 14.45 -2.55
CA ILE A 417 -17.44 15.42 -1.60
C ILE A 417 -16.65 16.74 -1.57
N PHE A 418 -15.35 16.68 -1.89
CA PHE A 418 -14.48 17.85 -1.98
C PHE A 418 -14.42 18.45 -3.38
N GLU A 419 -15.05 17.84 -4.40
CA GLU A 419 -14.96 18.26 -5.81
C GLU A 419 -13.50 18.29 -6.32
N ILE A 420 -12.71 17.29 -5.92
CA ILE A 420 -11.33 17.09 -6.37
C ILE A 420 -11.32 16.00 -7.43
N SER A 421 -10.57 16.20 -8.52
CA SER A 421 -10.47 15.22 -9.61
C SER A 421 -9.73 13.95 -9.17
N ASN A 422 -9.96 12.80 -9.81
CA ASN A 422 -9.22 11.56 -9.52
C ASN A 422 -7.70 11.76 -9.66
N MET A 423 -7.29 12.43 -10.74
CA MET A 423 -5.88 12.73 -11.02
C MET A 423 -5.25 13.57 -9.91
N ASP A 424 -5.96 14.59 -9.41
CA ASP A 424 -5.46 15.41 -8.31
C ASP A 424 -5.44 14.65 -6.99
N SER A 425 -6.48 13.84 -6.71
CA SER A 425 -6.55 13.07 -5.46
C SER A 425 -5.47 12.02 -5.39
N GLU A 426 -5.17 11.30 -6.47
CA GLU A 426 -4.08 10.33 -6.53
C GLU A 426 -2.72 10.99 -6.24
N ALA A 427 -2.53 12.21 -6.75
CA ALA A 427 -1.32 12.99 -6.55
C ALA A 427 -1.20 13.64 -5.16
N MET A 428 -2.29 13.79 -4.41
CA MET A 428 -2.31 14.49 -3.13
C MET A 428 -1.66 13.68 -2.01
N CYS A 429 -0.88 14.33 -1.17
CA CYS A 429 -0.34 13.78 0.06
C CYS A 429 -1.49 13.31 0.99
N PRO A 430 -1.42 12.11 1.56
CA PRO A 430 -2.38 11.62 2.56
C PRO A 430 -2.65 12.61 3.71
N GLN A 431 -1.65 13.33 4.20
CA GLN A 431 -1.84 14.34 5.26
C GLN A 431 -2.80 15.46 4.82
N CYS A 432 -2.73 15.89 3.55
CA CYS A 432 -3.65 16.89 2.99
C CYS A 432 -5.10 16.35 2.91
N ARG A 433 -5.25 15.06 2.58
CA ARG A 433 -6.55 14.39 2.50
C ARG A 433 -7.18 14.28 3.89
N GLN A 434 -6.40 13.84 4.87
CA GLN A 434 -6.82 13.69 6.27
C GLN A 434 -7.23 15.02 6.91
N VAL A 435 -6.50 16.11 6.64
CA VAL A 435 -6.87 17.45 7.11
C VAL A 435 -8.24 17.88 6.56
N LEU A 436 -8.55 17.57 5.30
CA LEU A 436 -9.86 17.85 4.71
C LEU A 436 -10.97 17.03 5.37
N GLU A 437 -10.78 15.73 5.55
CA GLU A 437 -11.78 14.82 6.14
C GLU A 437 -12.05 15.15 7.61
N VAL A 438 -11.00 15.25 8.44
CA VAL A 438 -11.14 15.58 9.87
C VAL A 438 -11.79 16.96 10.04
N GLY A 439 -11.38 17.95 9.26
CA GLY A 439 -12.00 19.28 9.34
C GLY A 439 -13.45 19.29 8.84
N CYS A 440 -13.80 18.47 7.83
CA CYS A 440 -15.18 18.28 7.38
C CYS A 440 -16.06 17.72 8.51
N LEU A 441 -15.57 16.71 9.24
CA LEU A 441 -16.27 16.13 10.40
C LEU A 441 -16.50 17.17 11.51
N ILE A 442 -15.50 18.02 11.77
CA ILE A 442 -15.58 19.11 12.75
C ILE A 442 -16.63 20.16 12.33
N LEU A 443 -16.67 20.52 11.05
CA LEU A 443 -17.68 21.44 10.50
C LEU A 443 -19.08 20.83 10.58
N HIS A 444 -19.21 19.53 10.27
CA HIS A 444 -20.48 18.81 10.29
C HIS A 444 -21.14 18.80 11.67
N GLN A 445 -20.36 18.65 12.75
CA GLN A 445 -20.87 18.74 14.13
C GLN A 445 -21.54 20.09 14.45
N ARG A 446 -21.20 21.14 13.69
CA ARG A 446 -21.76 22.49 13.83
C ARG A 446 -22.81 22.78 12.76
N GLY A 447 -23.20 21.78 11.99
CA GLY A 447 -24.10 21.91 10.86
C GLY A 447 -23.54 22.77 9.73
N ILE A 448 -22.25 23.07 9.69
CA ILE A 448 -21.64 23.87 8.63
C ILE A 448 -21.37 22.95 7.43
N THR A 449 -21.88 23.32 6.26
CA THR A 449 -21.74 22.54 5.02
C THR A 449 -21.05 23.36 3.95
N LYS A 450 -20.35 22.69 3.02
CA LYS A 450 -19.74 23.34 1.84
C LYS A 450 -20.74 24.19 1.05
N LYS A 451 -21.98 23.70 0.88
CA LYS A 451 -23.07 24.45 0.25
C LYS A 451 -23.37 25.76 0.98
N MET A 452 -23.43 25.72 2.32
CA MET A 452 -23.60 26.94 3.12
C MET A 452 -22.45 27.90 2.91
N CYS A 453 -21.19 27.46 3.06
CA CYS A 453 -20.04 28.33 2.89
C CYS A 453 -19.92 28.94 1.47
N ASN A 454 -20.36 28.22 0.43
CA ASN A 454 -20.39 28.74 -0.93
C ASN A 454 -21.45 29.84 -1.13
N THR A 455 -22.59 29.73 -0.46
CA THR A 455 -23.67 30.74 -0.52
C THR A 455 -23.43 31.93 0.41
N HIS A 456 -22.80 31.67 1.55
CA HIS A 456 -22.49 32.64 2.59
C HIS A 456 -21.01 32.46 2.97
N PRO A 457 -20.09 33.18 2.31
CA PRO A 457 -18.68 33.10 2.63
C PRO A 457 -18.45 33.44 4.11
N ILE A 458 -17.76 32.55 4.81
CA ILE A 458 -17.49 32.67 6.24
C ILE A 458 -16.10 33.28 6.42
N HIS A 459 -15.99 34.31 7.26
CA HIS A 459 -14.72 34.90 7.61
C HIS A 459 -14.08 34.17 8.79
N ALA A 460 -13.54 32.99 8.50
CA ALA A 460 -12.89 32.10 9.44
C ALA A 460 -11.50 31.69 8.97
N SER A 461 -10.60 31.47 9.91
CA SER A 461 -9.20 31.12 9.66
C SER A 461 -8.88 29.67 10.02
N VAL A 462 -7.78 29.18 9.48
CA VAL A 462 -7.32 27.80 9.63
C VAL A 462 -5.84 27.79 9.94
N SER A 463 -5.43 26.94 10.87
CA SER A 463 -4.02 26.67 11.15
C SER A 463 -3.81 25.16 11.25
N VAL A 464 -2.81 24.63 10.54
CA VAL A 464 -2.46 23.21 10.56
C VAL A 464 -1.03 23.05 11.07
N GLY A 465 -0.85 22.30 12.15
CA GLY A 465 0.45 21.84 12.60
C GLY A 465 0.93 20.65 11.77
N CYS A 466 2.07 20.79 11.08
CA CYS A 466 2.66 19.73 10.25
C CYS A 466 4.16 19.99 10.09
N ASP A 467 5.00 19.04 10.52
CA ASP A 467 6.48 19.20 10.56
C ASP A 467 7.23 18.26 9.60
N LYS A 468 6.50 17.39 8.87
CA LYS A 468 7.08 16.41 7.93
C LYS A 468 6.31 16.40 6.62
N GLU A 469 7.07 16.31 5.52
CA GLU A 469 6.57 16.09 4.16
C GLU A 469 7.37 14.95 3.54
N GLU A 470 6.88 13.72 3.64
CA GLU A 470 7.54 12.53 3.07
C GLU A 470 6.96 12.14 1.71
N TRP A 471 5.76 12.61 1.37
CA TRP A 471 5.02 12.16 0.19
C TRP A 471 5.79 12.36 -1.12
N LEU A 472 6.51 13.47 -1.28
CA LEU A 472 7.31 13.73 -2.48
C LEU A 472 8.56 12.85 -2.60
N ASN A 473 8.92 12.12 -1.55
CA ASN A 473 10.00 11.14 -1.54
C ASN A 473 9.50 9.71 -1.79
N MET A 474 8.17 9.49 -1.85
CA MET A 474 7.61 8.17 -2.14
C MET A 474 7.90 7.74 -3.58
N PRO A 475 8.28 6.48 -3.82
CA PRO A 475 8.40 5.93 -5.16
C PRO A 475 7.09 6.09 -5.95
N GLY A 476 7.20 6.44 -7.24
CA GLY A 476 6.04 6.55 -8.12
C GLY A 476 5.25 7.87 -8.02
N VAL A 477 5.56 8.77 -7.07
CA VAL A 477 4.94 10.09 -7.01
C VAL A 477 5.60 11.03 -8.05
N PRO A 478 4.87 11.52 -9.07
CA PRO A 478 5.46 12.36 -10.10
C PRO A 478 5.96 13.70 -9.54
N ARG A 479 7.19 14.11 -9.89
CA ARG A 479 7.72 15.42 -9.46
C ARG A 479 6.91 16.61 -9.99
N SER A 480 6.12 16.42 -11.05
CA SER A 480 5.20 17.43 -11.60
C SER A 480 4.11 17.85 -10.61
N VAL A 481 3.81 17.05 -9.58
CA VAL A 481 2.78 17.35 -8.57
C VAL A 481 3.35 17.99 -7.30
N ALA A 482 4.64 18.33 -7.28
CA ALA A 482 5.31 18.89 -6.11
C ALA A 482 4.66 20.18 -5.58
N THR A 483 4.17 21.04 -6.47
CA THR A 483 3.47 22.28 -6.09
C THR A 483 2.15 22.01 -5.38
N ASN A 484 1.48 20.88 -5.69
CA ASN A 484 0.19 20.53 -5.12
C ASN A 484 0.29 19.92 -3.71
N ASN A 485 1.51 19.63 -3.26
CA ASN A 485 1.81 18.92 -2.02
C ASN A 485 2.70 19.70 -1.04
N GLN A 486 3.11 20.91 -1.42
CA GLN A 486 3.82 21.82 -0.49
C GLN A 486 3.02 21.95 0.81
N LEU A 487 3.70 21.97 1.95
CA LEU A 487 3.07 22.11 3.26
C LEU A 487 2.01 23.22 3.33
N ALA A 488 2.27 24.40 2.74
CA ALA A 488 1.31 25.51 2.70
C ALA A 488 -0.05 25.15 2.04
N ILE A 489 -0.05 24.22 1.10
CA ILE A 489 -1.27 23.74 0.43
C ILE A 489 -2.16 22.96 1.39
N THR A 490 -1.61 22.29 2.40
CA THR A 490 -2.38 21.54 3.41
C THR A 490 -3.47 22.40 4.05
N ALA A 491 -3.12 23.60 4.52
CA ALA A 491 -4.10 24.55 5.09
C ALA A 491 -4.89 25.29 4.00
N ASN A 492 -4.21 25.79 2.94
CA ASN A 492 -4.87 26.59 1.90
C ASN A 492 -5.96 25.83 1.15
N ARG A 493 -5.78 24.52 0.94
CA ARG A 493 -6.77 23.67 0.30
C ARG A 493 -8.05 23.58 1.14
N PHE A 494 -7.94 23.54 2.46
CA PHE A 494 -9.10 23.59 3.35
C PHE A 494 -9.89 24.89 3.19
N ASN A 495 -9.22 26.05 3.24
CA ASN A 495 -9.87 27.35 3.00
C ASN A 495 -10.53 27.41 1.62
N TYR A 496 -9.84 26.92 0.58
CA TYR A 496 -10.35 26.93 -0.78
C TYR A 496 -11.63 26.08 -0.91
N ILE A 497 -11.59 24.84 -0.45
CA ILE A 497 -12.70 23.88 -0.57
C ILE A 497 -13.94 24.34 0.21
N PHE A 498 -13.75 24.92 1.40
CA PHE A 498 -14.85 25.40 2.25
C PHE A 498 -15.10 26.91 2.11
N ASN A 499 -14.54 27.57 1.08
CA ASN A 499 -14.74 28.99 0.78
C ASN A 499 -14.52 29.94 1.97
N LEU A 500 -13.55 29.63 2.83
CA LEU A 500 -13.22 30.41 4.02
C LEU A 500 -12.32 31.60 3.67
N LYS A 501 -12.62 32.77 4.26
CA LYS A 501 -11.99 34.04 3.87
C LYS A 501 -10.94 34.58 4.87
N GLY A 502 -10.80 33.94 6.02
CA GLY A 502 -9.77 34.30 7.00
C GLY A 502 -8.38 33.75 6.62
N GLY A 503 -7.42 34.02 7.50
CA GLY A 503 -6.04 33.57 7.33
C GLY A 503 -5.89 32.04 7.25
N SER A 504 -4.84 31.58 6.57
CA SER A 504 -4.48 30.18 6.43
C SER A 504 -3.02 30.01 6.80
N TYR A 505 -2.75 29.16 7.79
CA TYR A 505 -1.43 29.02 8.40
C TYR A 505 -1.01 27.55 8.44
N VAL A 506 0.28 27.34 8.22
CA VAL A 506 0.93 26.07 8.55
C VAL A 506 2.00 26.34 9.58
N CYS A 507 1.99 25.55 10.64
CA CYS A 507 2.91 25.68 11.75
C CYS A 507 3.85 24.49 11.72
N ASP A 508 5.14 24.75 11.60
CA ASP A 508 6.20 23.77 11.83
C ASP A 508 7.07 24.23 12.99
N THR A 509 6.84 23.61 14.14
CA THR A 509 7.66 23.71 15.33
C THR A 509 7.99 22.31 15.87
N ALA A 510 8.19 21.37 14.95
CA ALA A 510 8.37 19.94 15.24
C ALA A 510 7.23 19.40 16.13
N CYS A 511 7.54 18.73 17.24
CA CYS A 511 6.58 18.06 18.12
C CYS A 511 5.49 18.98 18.73
N SER A 512 5.68 20.30 18.71
CA SER A 512 4.73 21.28 19.28
C SER A 512 3.79 21.92 18.25
N SER A 513 3.89 21.53 16.97
CA SER A 513 3.24 22.20 15.84
C SER A 513 1.72 22.36 16.01
N SER A 514 1.02 21.34 16.48
CA SER A 514 -0.44 21.39 16.68
C SER A 514 -0.86 22.32 17.83
N LEU A 515 -0.06 22.42 18.90
CA LEU A 515 -0.30 23.36 20.00
C LEU A 515 -0.02 24.80 19.56
N VAL A 516 1.00 25.03 18.71
CA VAL A 516 1.27 26.34 18.13
C VAL A 516 0.15 26.77 17.18
N ALA A 517 -0.36 25.86 16.34
CA ALA A 517 -1.55 26.11 15.53
C ALA A 517 -2.76 26.53 16.40
N THR A 518 -2.99 25.82 17.51
CA THR A 518 -4.05 26.15 18.48
C THR A 518 -3.83 27.51 19.16
N HIS A 519 -2.58 27.85 19.52
CA HIS A 519 -2.22 29.14 20.08
C HIS A 519 -2.53 30.29 19.10
N LEU A 520 -2.15 30.14 17.83
CA LEU A 520 -2.47 31.13 16.78
C LEU A 520 -3.98 31.34 16.67
N GLY A 521 -4.77 30.26 16.73
CA GLY A 521 -6.22 30.37 16.70
C GLY A 521 -6.79 31.20 17.84
N LYS A 522 -6.27 31.03 19.06
CA LYS A 522 -6.66 31.87 20.20
C LYS A 522 -6.28 33.33 20.00
N VAL A 523 -5.05 33.61 19.59
CA VAL A 523 -4.57 34.98 19.38
C VAL A 523 -5.40 35.68 18.32
N ASN A 524 -5.64 35.03 17.18
CA ASN A 524 -6.42 35.59 16.08
C ASN A 524 -7.88 35.86 16.48
N LEU A 525 -8.51 34.95 17.23
CA LEU A 525 -9.89 35.13 17.69
C LEU A 525 -10.06 36.28 18.71
N LEU A 526 -9.03 36.55 19.52
CA LEU A 526 -9.06 37.62 20.51
C LEU A 526 -8.66 38.97 19.91
N GLU A 527 -7.83 39.00 18.86
CA GLU A 527 -7.40 40.23 18.18
C GLU A 527 -8.42 40.70 17.12
N ARG A 528 -9.60 41.11 17.59
CA ARG A 528 -10.72 41.51 16.73
C ARG A 528 -10.57 42.89 16.09
N ARG A 529 -9.56 43.68 16.47
CA ARG A 529 -9.39 45.04 15.97
C ARG A 529 -9.02 45.06 14.48
N TRP A 530 -8.23 44.08 14.06
CA TRP A 530 -7.67 44.01 12.71
C TRP A 530 -8.38 42.98 11.85
N ASP A 531 -8.74 41.83 12.44
CA ASP A 531 -9.32 40.72 11.71
C ASP A 531 -10.40 40.01 12.55
N PRO A 532 -11.66 40.50 12.56
CA PRO A 532 -12.73 39.92 13.37
C PRO A 532 -13.21 38.60 12.76
N LEU A 533 -12.74 37.49 13.31
CA LEU A 533 -13.05 36.14 12.86
C LEU A 533 -14.33 35.57 13.49
N GLU A 534 -15.09 34.80 12.72
CA GLU A 534 -16.28 34.09 13.21
C GLU A 534 -15.92 32.87 14.06
N TRP A 535 -14.90 32.13 13.63
CA TRP A 535 -14.30 30.97 14.32
C TRP A 535 -12.92 30.69 13.71
N HIS A 536 -12.14 29.83 14.36
CA HIS A 536 -10.84 29.38 13.88
C HIS A 536 -10.75 27.86 13.94
N MET A 537 -10.26 27.22 12.87
CA MET A 537 -9.98 25.79 12.83
C MET A 537 -8.50 25.55 13.16
N ALA A 538 -8.23 24.79 14.22
CA ALA A 538 -6.88 24.37 14.58
C ALA A 538 -6.75 22.85 14.42
N GLN A 539 -5.86 22.41 13.53
CA GLN A 539 -5.61 20.99 13.25
C GLN A 539 -4.12 20.67 13.41
N GLY A 540 -3.80 19.38 13.54
CA GLY A 540 -2.46 18.84 13.45
C GLY A 540 -2.48 17.49 12.73
N THR A 541 -1.46 17.20 11.93
CA THR A 541 -1.34 15.95 11.18
C THR A 541 0.10 15.44 11.17
N ASN A 542 0.29 14.14 11.37
CA ASN A 542 1.55 13.44 11.22
C ASN A 542 1.27 12.05 10.66
N LEU A 543 1.97 11.67 9.59
CA LEU A 543 1.91 10.32 9.01
C LEU A 543 3.34 9.87 8.72
N SER A 544 3.68 8.64 9.04
CA SER A 544 5.00 8.03 8.83
C SER A 544 5.00 7.25 7.52
N LEU A 545 5.26 7.93 6.41
CA LEU A 545 5.09 7.38 5.06
C LEU A 545 6.27 6.52 4.59
N THR A 546 7.47 6.74 5.13
CA THR A 546 8.67 5.98 4.75
C THR A 546 9.45 5.50 5.98
N VAL A 547 10.28 4.49 5.78
CA VAL A 547 11.25 4.00 6.78
C VAL A 547 12.26 5.08 7.20
N GLY A 548 12.44 6.13 6.40
CA GLY A 548 13.44 7.18 6.63
C GLY A 548 13.29 7.89 7.98
N LEU A 549 12.07 8.01 8.51
CA LEU A 549 11.84 8.57 9.84
C LEU A 549 12.28 7.65 10.98
N LEU A 550 12.20 6.33 10.79
CA LEU A 550 12.71 5.36 11.76
C LEU A 550 14.23 5.37 11.75
N ILE A 551 14.85 5.35 10.56
CA ILE A 551 16.31 5.46 10.39
C ILE A 551 16.84 6.74 11.04
N GLY A 552 16.26 7.91 10.70
CA GLY A 552 16.70 9.19 11.24
C GLY A 552 16.51 9.31 12.76
N GLY A 553 15.41 8.73 13.28
CA GLY A 553 15.13 8.69 14.71
C GLY A 553 16.09 7.79 15.48
N CYS A 554 16.43 6.61 14.95
CA CYS A 554 17.43 5.70 15.51
C CYS A 554 18.83 6.32 15.47
N ALA A 555 19.25 6.89 14.33
CA ALA A 555 20.53 7.58 14.21
C ALA A 555 20.68 8.73 15.22
N SER A 556 19.57 9.40 15.54
CA SER A 556 19.52 10.48 16.53
C SER A 556 19.33 9.98 17.98
N HIS A 557 19.26 8.67 18.19
CA HIS A 557 19.01 8.03 19.50
C HIS A 557 17.73 8.53 20.17
N MET A 558 16.72 8.89 19.37
CA MET A 558 15.45 9.42 19.85
C MET A 558 14.39 8.33 20.07
N LEU A 559 14.50 7.23 19.33
CA LEU A 559 13.52 6.15 19.36
C LEU A 559 13.88 5.08 20.38
N SER A 560 12.85 4.55 21.06
CA SER A 560 12.99 3.44 21.98
C SER A 560 13.19 2.13 21.20
N PRO A 561 14.21 1.32 21.53
CA PRO A 561 14.35 -0.03 20.97
C PRO A 561 13.14 -0.94 21.23
N GLY A 562 12.40 -0.69 22.31
CA GLY A 562 11.17 -1.42 22.62
C GLY A 562 9.95 -1.00 21.80
N GLY A 563 10.09 -0.01 20.91
CA GLY A 563 9.01 0.46 20.05
C GLY A 563 7.87 1.16 20.80
N ARG A 564 8.10 1.62 22.03
CA ARG A 564 7.05 2.15 22.93
C ARG A 564 7.54 3.36 23.72
N CYS A 565 6.60 4.22 24.13
CA CYS A 565 6.87 5.34 25.02
C CYS A 565 6.64 4.94 26.48
N PHE A 566 7.71 4.69 27.24
CA PHE A 566 7.61 4.36 28.66
C PHE A 566 7.57 5.61 29.55
N THR A 567 6.59 6.49 29.33
CA THR A 567 6.50 7.81 29.99
C THR A 567 6.55 7.68 31.52
N PHE A 568 7.49 8.40 32.15
CA PHE A 568 7.77 8.38 33.60
C PHE A 568 8.26 7.05 34.19
N ASN A 569 8.45 6.01 33.38
CA ASN A 569 9.01 4.75 33.85
C ASN A 569 10.54 4.87 34.01
N ALA A 570 11.11 4.15 35.00
CA ALA A 570 12.55 4.08 35.20
C ALA A 570 13.31 3.48 33.99
N THR A 571 12.65 2.71 33.13
CA THR A 571 13.21 2.10 31.92
C THR A 571 13.01 2.94 30.66
N ALA A 572 12.54 4.19 30.77
CA ALA A 572 12.35 5.07 29.62
C ALA A 572 13.67 5.30 28.86
N ASN A 573 13.67 4.98 27.56
CA ASN A 573 14.87 4.95 26.72
C ASN A 573 14.63 5.51 25.30
N GLY A 574 13.62 6.36 25.13
CA GLY A 574 13.23 6.95 23.86
C GLY A 574 11.72 7.05 23.71
N TYR A 575 11.26 7.67 22.62
CA TYR A 575 9.83 7.68 22.24
C TYR A 575 9.59 6.70 21.08
N ASN A 576 8.34 6.53 20.64
CA ASN A 576 8.07 5.91 19.35
C ASN A 576 7.12 6.72 18.47
N ARG A 577 7.22 6.52 17.14
CA ARG A 577 6.42 7.22 16.13
C ARG A 577 4.97 6.74 16.13
N GLY A 578 4.08 7.61 15.70
CA GLY A 578 2.67 7.31 15.52
C GLY A 578 1.99 8.25 14.53
N ASP A 579 1.00 7.72 13.84
CA ASP A 579 0.22 8.39 12.81
C ASP A 579 -1.08 8.93 13.41
N GLY A 580 -1.48 10.11 12.93
CA GLY A 580 -2.77 10.68 13.26
C GLY A 580 -2.98 12.10 12.77
N THR A 581 -4.25 12.44 12.60
CA THR A 581 -4.75 13.77 12.32
C THR A 581 -5.87 14.11 13.29
N ALA A 582 -5.76 15.26 13.96
CA ALA A 582 -6.76 15.72 14.90
C ALA A 582 -6.95 17.22 14.79
N GLY A 583 -8.07 17.72 15.30
CA GLY A 583 -8.27 19.15 15.41
C GLY A 583 -9.53 19.55 16.14
N CYS A 584 -9.71 20.86 16.21
CA CYS A 584 -10.85 21.48 16.87
C CYS A 584 -11.25 22.81 16.24
N MET A 585 -12.53 23.14 16.40
CA MET A 585 -13.06 24.48 16.11
C MET A 585 -13.05 25.32 17.39
N LEU A 586 -12.45 26.50 17.28
CA LEU A 586 -12.35 27.50 18.33
C LEU A 586 -13.28 28.66 18.04
N LYS A 587 -13.96 29.18 19.07
CA LYS A 587 -14.83 30.36 18.96
C LYS A 587 -14.66 31.26 20.18
N ALA A 588 -14.56 32.57 19.95
CA ALA A 588 -14.52 33.53 21.05
C ALA A 588 -15.93 33.82 21.59
N GLY A 589 -16.04 33.96 22.91
CA GLY A 589 -17.28 34.25 23.62
C GLY A 589 -17.65 33.17 24.64
N ASN A 590 -18.71 33.43 25.41
CA ASN A 590 -19.21 32.47 26.39
C ASN A 590 -20.17 31.49 25.71
N MET A 591 -19.74 30.24 25.58
CA MET A 591 -20.47 29.15 24.90
C MET A 591 -20.85 28.09 25.94
N ASP A 592 -21.68 28.44 26.92
CA ASP A 592 -22.07 27.55 28.05
C ASP A 592 -22.69 26.22 27.61
N ASP A 593 -23.62 26.26 26.66
CA ASP A 593 -24.37 25.08 26.25
C ASP A 593 -23.78 24.37 25.03
N GLU A 594 -22.70 24.91 24.45
CA GLU A 594 -22.20 24.51 23.14
C GLU A 594 -20.71 24.11 23.13
N ARG A 595 -19.99 24.18 24.26
CA ARG A 595 -18.55 23.88 24.31
C ARG A 595 -18.24 22.48 24.81
N TRP A 596 -17.08 21.98 24.41
CA TRP A 596 -16.38 20.88 25.06
C TRP A 596 -15.50 21.37 26.21
N ALA A 597 -14.78 22.47 25.98
CA ALA A 597 -13.82 23.01 26.93
C ALA A 597 -13.59 24.51 26.73
N PHE A 598 -12.97 25.14 27.72
CA PHE A 598 -12.43 26.50 27.61
C PHE A 598 -10.92 26.48 27.41
N LEU A 599 -10.44 27.23 26.41
CA LEU A 599 -9.03 27.47 26.19
C LEU A 599 -8.55 28.65 27.04
N ARG A 600 -8.29 28.40 28.32
CA ARG A 600 -8.00 29.42 29.36
C ARG A 600 -6.74 30.21 29.10
N GLY A 601 -5.64 29.53 28.79
CA GLY A 601 -4.32 30.11 28.61
C GLY A 601 -3.57 29.34 27.54
N THR A 602 -2.70 30.03 26.82
CA THR A 602 -1.75 29.42 25.87
C THR A 602 -0.51 30.29 25.89
N GLN A 603 0.67 29.68 25.89
CA GLN A 603 1.94 30.38 25.86
C GLN A 603 2.91 29.61 24.99
N MET A 604 3.78 30.35 24.29
CA MET A 604 4.88 29.80 23.53
C MET A 604 6.19 30.26 24.16
N GLY A 605 7.17 29.37 24.18
CA GLY A 605 8.52 29.63 24.68
C GLY A 605 9.56 28.94 23.80
N GLN A 606 10.83 29.26 24.02
CA GLN A 606 11.95 28.58 23.36
C GLN A 606 13.06 28.39 24.38
N ASP A 607 13.71 27.22 24.33
CA ASP A 607 14.72 26.79 25.30
C ASP A 607 15.97 27.69 25.36
N GLY A 608 16.18 28.52 24.34
CA GLY A 608 17.35 29.35 24.16
C GLY A 608 18.59 28.49 23.96
N ARG A 609 19.70 28.92 24.56
CA ARG A 609 20.92 28.14 24.62
C ARG A 609 20.80 27.11 25.75
N SER A 610 20.64 25.84 25.41
CA SER A 610 20.65 24.69 26.32
C SER A 610 21.90 23.81 26.11
N ALA A 611 21.90 22.57 26.63
CA ALA A 611 23.04 21.65 26.54
C ALA A 611 23.35 21.21 25.10
N SER A 612 22.33 21.10 24.25
CA SER A 612 22.41 20.91 22.80
C SER A 612 21.15 21.47 22.15
N LEU A 613 21.13 21.66 20.84
CA LEU A 613 19.95 22.19 20.14
C LEU A 613 18.66 21.36 20.40
N SER A 614 18.80 20.04 20.58
CA SER A 614 17.69 19.11 20.81
C SER A 614 17.45 18.76 22.28
N ALA A 615 18.31 19.20 23.19
CA ALA A 615 18.16 18.89 24.61
C ALA A 615 17.14 19.84 25.28
N PRO A 616 16.14 19.29 26.01
CA PRO A 616 15.11 20.09 26.66
C PRO A 616 15.67 20.95 27.81
N ASN A 617 15.03 22.09 28.10
CA ASN A 617 15.40 23.00 29.19
C ASN A 617 14.30 23.14 30.26
N GLY A 618 14.53 22.57 31.45
CA GLY A 618 13.57 22.63 32.57
C GLY A 618 13.15 24.05 32.99
N PRO A 619 14.10 24.98 33.25
CA PRO A 619 13.74 26.36 33.59
C PRO A 619 12.92 27.10 32.52
N ALA A 620 13.19 26.87 31.24
CA ALA A 620 12.42 27.44 30.14
C ALA A 620 11.00 26.88 30.10
N GLN A 621 10.84 25.57 30.34
CA GLN A 621 9.53 24.92 30.46
C GLN A 621 8.73 25.47 31.64
N GLU A 622 9.36 25.62 32.82
CA GLU A 622 8.73 26.21 34.00
C GLU A 622 8.18 27.61 33.71
N LYS A 623 8.97 28.48 33.08
CA LYS A 623 8.57 29.84 32.67
C LYS A 623 7.51 29.87 31.55
N CYS A 624 7.39 28.80 30.77
CA CYS A 624 6.34 28.68 29.76
C CYS A 624 4.99 28.31 30.41
N ILE A 625 5.03 27.58 31.52
CA ILE A 625 3.85 27.09 32.25
C ILE A 625 3.36 28.14 33.27
N TRP A 626 4.29 28.81 33.96
CA TRP A 626 4.06 29.75 35.07
C TRP A 626 4.60 31.14 34.73
#